data_AF-A0A9P7ZA65-F1
#
_entry.id   AF-A0A9P7ZA65-F1
#
_cell.length_a   1.000
_cell.length_b   1.000
_cell.length_c   1.000
_cell.angle_alpha   90.00
_cell.angle_beta   90.00
_cell.angle_gamma   90.00
#
_symmetry.space_group_name_H-M   'P 1'
#
loop_
_entity.id
_entity.type
_entity.pdbx_description
1 polymer ?
#
loop_
_entity_poly.entity_id
_entity_poly.type
_entity_poly.pdbx_seq_one_letter_code
_entity_poly.pdbx_strand_id
1 'polypeptide(L)'
;MKCNTFTVAILLLAIFISSATAHTWVEDILHIAQNGTLIGPAGYARGTISRDSVPGPDQVMVWKTLNETLTADRSICSTVQQKGTQTPDFPVFEGSQGEVMALQYLENGHVSLLQASRPLHGGTIYIYGTSTPSNDDKLLSIHRVWNAAGTGGDKRGKLLATRPFDDQQCYEADNGGAISKARALEFPTISGASLKCQTDFQIPDDAPADYTFYWVWDWPQLNLDGTIINNEIYTQCLDVKVSGKTKLLAKDIKVEKPAFYDSIAIAEQITEAFLVDP
;
A
#
# COMPACT_ATOMS: atom_id res chain seq x y z
N MET A 1 37.53 -52.72 -21.49
CA MET A 1 37.93 -51.81 -20.38
C MET A 1 38.50 -50.53 -20.96
N LYS A 2 37.71 -49.45 -20.98
CA LYS A 2 38.01 -48.10 -20.45
C LYS A 2 37.02 -47.11 -21.07
N CYS A 3 36.12 -46.67 -20.20
CA CYS A 3 35.17 -45.58 -20.36
C CYS A 3 35.92 -44.24 -20.24
N ASN A 4 35.50 -43.20 -20.97
CA ASN A 4 35.53 -41.80 -20.51
C ASN A 4 34.80 -40.92 -21.55
N THR A 5 33.50 -40.70 -21.37
CA THR A 5 32.86 -39.59 -20.61
C THR A 5 32.72 -38.32 -21.43
N PHE A 6 31.50 -38.19 -21.97
CA PHE A 6 30.88 -36.97 -22.46
C PHE A 6 31.08 -35.81 -21.47
N THR A 7 31.67 -34.72 -21.91
CA THR A 7 31.67 -33.45 -21.19
C THR A 7 30.29 -32.82 -21.37
N VAL A 8 29.38 -33.11 -20.44
CA VAL A 8 28.10 -32.39 -20.32
C VAL A 8 28.40 -31.03 -19.71
N ALA A 9 28.22 -29.96 -20.49
CA ALA A 9 28.20 -28.60 -20.00
C ALA A 9 26.94 -28.41 -19.14
N ILE A 10 27.09 -28.52 -17.82
CA ILE A 10 26.03 -28.14 -16.87
C ILE A 10 26.16 -26.63 -16.65
N LEU A 11 25.34 -25.87 -17.37
CA LEU A 11 25.09 -24.46 -17.06
C LEU A 11 24.28 -24.42 -15.77
N LEU A 12 24.97 -24.29 -14.62
CA LEU A 12 24.34 -23.98 -13.33
C LEU A 12 23.80 -22.55 -13.41
N LEU A 13 22.57 -22.40 -13.90
CA LEU A 13 21.78 -21.20 -13.69
C LEU A 13 21.39 -21.19 -12.20
N ALA A 14 22.24 -20.62 -11.36
CA ALA A 14 21.90 -20.30 -9.99
C ALA A 14 20.82 -19.21 -10.03
N ILE A 15 19.56 -19.64 -10.02
CA ILE A 15 18.44 -18.74 -9.72
C ILE A 15 18.63 -18.33 -8.26
N PHE A 16 19.21 -17.16 -8.05
CA PHE A 16 19.17 -16.51 -6.75
C PHE A 16 17.70 -16.20 -6.47
N ILE A 17 17.05 -17.07 -5.71
CA ILE A 17 15.74 -16.78 -5.12
C ILE A 17 16.02 -15.71 -4.05
N SER A 18 15.92 -14.44 -4.44
CA SER A 18 15.92 -13.36 -3.47
C SER A 18 14.66 -13.52 -2.63
N SER A 19 14.81 -13.94 -1.38
CA SER A 19 13.72 -13.88 -0.42
C SER A 19 13.58 -12.43 0.01
N ALA A 20 12.67 -11.68 -0.61
CA ALA A 20 12.26 -10.39 -0.08
C ALA A 20 11.72 -10.62 1.34
N THR A 21 12.36 -10.04 2.35
CA THR A 21 11.81 -10.03 3.72
C THR A 21 10.61 -9.10 3.70
N ALA A 22 9.42 -9.70 3.76
CA ALA A 22 8.22 -8.99 3.41
C ALA A 22 7.70 -8.13 4.57
N HIS A 23 7.93 -6.82 4.49
CA HIS A 23 7.41 -5.81 5.41
C HIS A 23 7.08 -4.54 4.63
N THR A 24 5.93 -3.95 4.90
CA THR A 24 5.56 -2.63 4.39
C THR A 24 4.41 -2.08 5.23
N TRP A 25 4.24 -0.76 5.16
CA TRP A 25 3.16 0.01 5.73
C TRP A 25 3.14 1.38 5.03
N VAL A 26 2.05 2.12 5.18
CA VAL A 26 1.92 3.52 4.75
C VAL A 26 2.88 4.39 5.56
N GLU A 27 3.85 4.99 4.87
CA GLU A 27 4.82 5.94 5.41
C GLU A 27 4.21 7.33 5.53
N ASP A 28 3.58 7.81 4.46
CA ASP A 28 3.14 9.20 4.35
C ASP A 28 1.76 9.29 3.70
N ILE A 29 1.02 10.30 4.13
CA ILE A 29 -0.30 10.66 3.61
C ILE A 29 -0.21 12.09 3.08
N LEU A 30 -0.44 12.29 1.78
CA LEU A 30 -0.13 13.55 1.10
C LEU A 30 -1.33 14.10 0.33
N HIS A 31 -1.39 15.43 0.23
CA HIS A 31 -2.35 16.14 -0.62
C HIS A 31 -1.94 16.06 -2.08
N ILE A 32 -2.92 16.02 -2.99
CA ILE A 32 -2.68 16.09 -4.43
C ILE A 32 -3.18 17.43 -4.96
N ALA A 33 -2.26 18.21 -5.56
CA ALA A 33 -2.58 19.48 -6.19
C ALA A 33 -3.26 19.31 -7.56
N GLN A 34 -3.75 20.40 -8.15
CA GLN A 34 -4.45 20.36 -9.44
C GLN A 34 -3.61 19.80 -10.59
N ASN A 35 -2.28 20.00 -10.57
CA ASN A 35 -1.36 19.44 -11.56
C ASN A 35 -0.82 18.05 -11.18
N GLY A 36 -1.38 17.43 -10.14
CA GLY A 36 -0.96 16.12 -9.63
C GLY A 36 0.22 16.15 -8.66
N THR A 37 0.84 17.30 -8.37
CA THR A 37 1.99 17.32 -7.45
C THR A 37 1.56 17.02 -6.02
N LEU A 38 2.39 16.27 -5.29
CA LEU A 38 2.20 16.03 -3.87
C LEU A 38 2.65 17.26 -3.07
N ILE A 39 1.79 17.78 -2.20
CA ILE A 39 2.02 19.04 -1.49
C ILE A 39 1.65 18.96 -0.01
N GLY A 40 2.09 19.97 0.74
CA GLY A 40 1.75 20.15 2.15
C GLY A 40 2.57 19.27 3.10
N PRO A 41 2.34 19.42 4.41
CA PRO A 41 2.89 18.49 5.39
C PRO A 41 2.23 17.12 5.22
N ALA A 42 3.02 16.05 5.40
CA ALA A 42 2.48 14.70 5.44
C ALA A 42 1.64 14.49 6.71
N GLY A 43 0.55 13.74 6.56
CA GLY A 43 -0.09 13.06 7.67
C GLY A 43 0.41 11.63 7.81
N TYR A 44 0.09 11.01 8.95
CA TYR A 44 0.64 9.71 9.31
C TYR A 44 -0.40 8.79 9.93
N ALA A 45 -0.20 7.48 9.76
CA ALA A 45 -1.01 6.47 10.41
C ALA A 45 -0.87 6.51 11.94
N ARG A 46 -1.82 5.88 12.65
CA ARG A 46 -1.78 5.78 14.11
C ARG A 46 -0.49 5.10 14.56
N GLY A 47 0.07 5.55 15.69
CA GLY A 47 1.26 4.93 16.29
C GLY A 47 2.53 4.96 15.42
N THR A 48 2.59 5.78 14.37
CA THR A 48 3.79 5.96 13.56
C THR A 48 4.98 6.37 14.43
N ILE A 49 6.15 5.76 14.18
CA ILE A 49 7.39 6.06 14.88
C ILE A 49 8.50 6.43 13.89
N SER A 50 9.52 7.14 14.38
CA SER A 50 10.68 7.50 13.57
C SER A 50 11.44 6.26 13.12
N ARG A 51 12.05 6.33 11.93
CA ARG A 51 12.99 5.33 11.40
C ARG A 51 14.18 5.06 12.31
N ASP A 52 14.57 6.03 13.14
CA ASP A 52 15.68 5.93 14.08
C ASP A 52 15.27 5.41 15.48
N SER A 53 14.01 5.02 15.65
CA SER A 53 13.48 4.54 16.95
C SER A 53 14.05 3.18 17.33
N VAL A 54 14.07 2.87 18.64
CA VAL A 54 14.38 1.54 19.17
C VAL A 54 13.26 1.11 20.14
N PRO A 55 12.50 0.03 19.85
CA PRO A 55 12.56 -0.82 18.65
C PRO A 55 12.25 -0.03 17.36
N GLY A 56 12.82 -0.48 16.25
CA GLY A 56 12.67 0.16 14.94
C GLY A 56 11.29 -0.06 14.31
N PRO A 57 10.95 0.68 13.24
CA PRO A 57 9.61 0.67 12.66
C PRO A 57 9.22 -0.70 12.09
N ASP A 58 10.13 -1.50 11.54
CA ASP A 58 9.83 -2.86 11.07
C ASP A 58 9.22 -3.74 12.17
N GLN A 59 9.62 -3.54 13.43
CA GLN A 59 9.12 -4.32 14.57
C GLN A 59 7.79 -3.79 15.09
N VAL A 60 7.48 -2.51 14.86
CA VAL A 60 6.36 -1.80 15.48
C VAL A 60 5.21 -1.60 14.50
N MET A 61 5.52 -1.20 13.26
CA MET A 61 4.54 -0.80 12.25
C MET A 61 3.99 -1.97 11.44
N VAL A 62 4.76 -3.06 11.30
CA VAL A 62 4.36 -4.23 10.52
C VAL A 62 3.26 -5.00 11.26
N TRP A 63 2.05 -4.98 10.71
CA TRP A 63 0.92 -5.79 11.19
C TRP A 63 0.49 -6.79 10.13
N LYS A 64 1.20 -7.94 10.14
CA LYS A 64 1.03 -9.03 9.18
C LYS A 64 0.30 -10.23 9.78
N THR A 65 -0.48 -10.93 8.97
CA THR A 65 -1.02 -12.26 9.26
C THR A 65 -1.02 -13.12 8.00
N LEU A 66 -1.17 -14.44 8.17
CA LEU A 66 -1.28 -15.42 7.09
C LEU A 66 -2.68 -16.00 7.11
N ASN A 67 -3.29 -16.25 5.95
CA ASN A 67 -4.64 -16.83 5.88
C ASN A 67 -4.76 -18.16 6.66
N GLU A 68 -3.70 -18.96 6.71
CA GLU A 68 -3.63 -20.24 7.42
C GLU A 68 -3.67 -20.10 8.95
N THR A 69 -3.26 -18.94 9.47
CA THR A 69 -3.24 -18.61 10.90
C THR A 69 -4.33 -17.60 11.27
N LEU A 70 -5.15 -17.19 10.31
CA LEU A 70 -6.12 -16.13 10.48
C LEU A 70 -7.32 -16.63 11.30
N THR A 71 -7.51 -16.02 12.45
CA THR A 71 -8.63 -16.30 13.37
C THR A 71 -9.69 -15.22 13.30
N ALA A 72 -10.92 -15.55 13.71
CA ALA A 72 -12.05 -14.61 13.73
C ALA A 72 -11.83 -13.39 14.65
N ASP A 73 -10.98 -13.52 15.67
CA ASP A 73 -10.66 -12.46 16.63
C ASP A 73 -9.46 -11.59 16.23
N ARG A 74 -8.84 -11.86 15.07
CA ARG A 74 -7.73 -11.06 14.54
C ARG A 74 -8.16 -9.61 14.34
N SER A 75 -7.59 -8.71 15.14
CA SER A 75 -7.79 -7.27 15.01
C SER A 75 -7.24 -6.76 13.67
N ILE A 76 -8.00 -5.88 13.01
CA ILE A 76 -7.55 -5.21 11.79
C ILE A 76 -6.48 -4.15 12.09
N CYS A 77 -6.59 -3.46 13.22
CA CYS A 77 -5.58 -2.53 13.70
C CYS A 77 -4.57 -3.25 14.61
N SER A 78 -3.30 -2.87 14.52
CA SER A 78 -2.29 -3.36 15.47
C SER A 78 -2.53 -2.84 16.89
N THR A 79 -1.80 -3.38 17.86
CA THR A 79 -1.85 -2.95 19.26
C THR A 79 -1.36 -1.51 19.46
N VAL A 80 -0.51 -0.99 18.57
CA VAL A 80 -0.03 0.41 18.59
C VAL A 80 -0.92 1.36 17.77
N GLN A 81 -1.87 0.81 17.01
CA GLN A 81 -2.78 1.55 16.11
C GLN A 81 -4.22 1.64 16.65
N GLN A 82 -4.37 1.57 17.97
CA GLN A 82 -5.65 1.75 18.63
C GLN A 82 -6.17 3.19 18.45
N LYS A 83 -7.48 3.41 18.50
CA LYS A 83 -8.05 4.74 18.33
C LYS A 83 -7.46 5.73 19.34
N GLY A 84 -7.03 6.88 18.86
CA GLY A 84 -6.44 7.94 19.68
C GLY A 84 -4.95 7.79 19.98
N THR A 85 -4.25 6.82 19.37
CA THR A 85 -2.79 6.64 19.56
C THR A 85 -1.95 7.42 18.53
N GLN A 86 -2.36 8.64 18.16
CA GLN A 86 -1.53 9.46 17.27
C GLN A 86 -0.24 9.87 17.97
N THR A 87 0.90 9.70 17.30
CA THR A 87 2.20 10.11 17.83
C THR A 87 2.39 11.62 17.63
N PRO A 88 2.82 12.39 18.64
CA PRO A 88 2.87 13.87 18.57
C PRO A 88 3.61 14.46 17.36
N ASP A 89 4.73 13.87 16.95
CA ASP A 89 5.55 14.36 15.82
C ASP A 89 5.07 13.84 14.44
N PHE A 90 4.05 13.00 14.44
CA PHE A 90 3.46 12.39 13.26
C PHE A 90 1.98 12.77 13.24
N PRO A 91 1.59 13.95 12.74
CA PRO A 91 0.21 14.44 12.85
C PRO A 91 -0.78 13.61 12.00
N VAL A 92 -2.06 13.73 12.36
CA VAL A 92 -3.18 13.23 11.55
C VAL A 92 -3.24 14.03 10.25
N PHE A 93 -3.57 13.39 9.13
CA PHE A 93 -3.83 14.11 7.87
C PHE A 93 -5.11 14.96 7.98
N GLU A 94 -5.04 16.22 7.56
CA GLU A 94 -6.18 17.14 7.55
C GLU A 94 -6.61 17.43 6.11
N GLY A 95 -7.70 16.82 5.65
CA GLY A 95 -8.21 16.95 4.28
C GLY A 95 -9.61 17.55 4.19
N SER A 96 -10.15 17.57 2.98
CA SER A 96 -11.52 18.02 2.68
C SER A 96 -12.40 16.90 2.15
N GLN A 97 -13.72 17.04 2.29
CA GLN A 97 -14.67 16.12 1.63
C GLN A 97 -14.45 16.17 0.11
N GLY A 98 -14.36 15.01 -0.53
CA GLY A 98 -14.16 14.86 -1.97
C GLY A 98 -12.72 15.09 -2.47
N GLU A 99 -11.78 15.37 -1.57
CA GLU A 99 -10.37 15.52 -1.93
C GLU A 99 -9.74 14.17 -2.31
N VAL A 100 -8.86 14.17 -3.32
CA VAL A 100 -8.01 13.01 -3.64
C VAL A 100 -6.71 13.12 -2.85
N MET A 101 -6.36 12.05 -2.14
CA MET A 101 -5.16 11.95 -1.31
C MET A 101 -4.28 10.79 -1.77
N ALA A 102 -2.99 10.87 -1.49
CA ALA A 102 -2.00 9.85 -1.77
C ALA A 102 -1.54 9.15 -0.48
N LEU A 103 -1.45 7.82 -0.51
CA LEU A 103 -0.75 7.02 0.50
C LEU A 103 0.54 6.49 -0.11
N GLN A 104 1.69 6.81 0.47
CA GLN A 104 2.98 6.30 0.03
C GLN A 104 3.50 5.22 0.95
N TYR A 105 4.11 4.17 0.40
CA TYR A 105 4.68 3.04 1.13
C TYR A 105 5.95 2.50 0.43
N LEU A 106 6.83 1.86 1.20
CA LEU A 106 8.04 1.25 0.63
C LEU A 106 7.76 -0.12 0.04
N GLU A 107 8.34 -0.38 -1.13
CA GLU A 107 8.15 -1.62 -1.85
C GLU A 107 8.99 -2.77 -1.32
N ASN A 108 10.15 -2.52 -0.70
CA ASN A 108 10.99 -3.50 0.00
C ASN A 108 11.18 -4.84 -0.76
N GLY A 109 11.43 -4.75 -2.08
CA GLY A 109 11.62 -5.87 -3.00
C GLY A 109 10.34 -6.55 -3.53
N HIS A 110 9.14 -6.19 -3.09
CA HIS A 110 7.90 -6.84 -3.50
C HIS A 110 7.51 -6.56 -4.97
N VAL A 111 7.98 -5.46 -5.57
CA VAL A 111 7.66 -5.10 -6.95
C VAL A 111 8.88 -5.15 -7.86
N SER A 112 10.07 -4.82 -7.34
CA SER A 112 11.27 -4.76 -8.18
C SER A 112 12.16 -6.01 -8.10
N LEU A 113 11.92 -6.89 -7.11
CA LEU A 113 12.53 -8.23 -6.98
C LEU A 113 11.44 -9.32 -7.03
N LEU A 114 10.78 -9.42 -8.18
CA LEU A 114 9.64 -10.31 -8.37
C LEU A 114 9.92 -11.78 -8.00
N GLN A 115 8.94 -12.38 -7.33
CA GLN A 115 8.92 -13.81 -7.03
C GLN A 115 7.96 -14.53 -7.97
N ALA A 116 8.43 -15.62 -8.59
CA ALA A 116 7.62 -16.36 -9.57
C ALA A 116 6.30 -16.90 -9.00
N SER A 117 6.22 -17.14 -7.69
CA SER A 117 5.02 -17.59 -6.99
C SER A 117 4.16 -16.43 -6.45
N ARG A 118 4.30 -15.20 -6.96
CA ARG A 118 3.52 -14.03 -6.55
C ARG A 118 2.84 -13.37 -7.75
N PRO A 119 1.72 -12.64 -7.56
CA PRO A 119 1.10 -11.85 -8.61
C PRO A 119 2.05 -10.83 -9.20
N LEU A 120 1.96 -10.59 -10.50
CA LEU A 120 2.82 -9.66 -11.24
C LEU A 120 2.77 -8.23 -10.69
N HIS A 121 1.61 -7.79 -10.19
CA HIS A 121 1.40 -6.42 -9.67
C HIS A 121 1.48 -6.33 -8.14
N GLY A 122 2.16 -7.27 -7.50
CA GLY A 122 2.39 -7.22 -6.06
C GLY A 122 1.14 -7.48 -5.21
N GLY A 123 0.05 -8.01 -5.77
CA GLY A 123 -1.20 -8.24 -5.04
C GLY A 123 -2.13 -7.03 -5.02
N THR A 124 -3.10 -7.02 -4.11
CA THR A 124 -4.21 -6.05 -4.12
C THR A 124 -4.33 -5.31 -2.80
N ILE A 125 -4.34 -3.99 -2.89
CA ILE A 125 -4.68 -3.09 -1.80
C ILE A 125 -6.18 -2.83 -1.81
N TYR A 126 -6.76 -2.83 -0.62
CA TYR A 126 -8.14 -2.49 -0.32
C TYR A 126 -8.15 -1.33 0.67
N ILE A 127 -8.87 -0.27 0.33
CA ILE A 127 -9.07 0.87 1.20
C ILE A 127 -10.52 0.85 1.68
N TYR A 128 -10.72 0.68 2.99
CA TYR A 128 -12.03 0.80 3.62
C TYR A 128 -12.13 2.11 4.39
N GLY A 129 -13.34 2.65 4.51
CA GLY A 129 -13.61 3.87 5.28
C GLY A 129 -14.78 3.73 6.25
N THR A 130 -14.67 4.34 7.43
CA THR A 130 -15.74 4.42 8.43
C THR A 130 -15.66 5.67 9.29
N SER A 131 -16.82 6.18 9.71
CA SER A 131 -16.96 7.24 10.72
C SER A 131 -17.18 6.71 12.14
N THR A 132 -17.31 5.40 12.29
CA THR A 132 -17.56 4.74 13.58
C THR A 132 -16.54 3.63 13.83
N PRO A 133 -15.23 3.91 13.76
CA PRO A 133 -14.18 2.92 13.99
C PRO A 133 -14.26 2.32 15.40
N SER A 134 -13.92 1.05 15.53
CA SER A 134 -13.83 0.36 16.83
C SER A 134 -12.46 -0.28 17.01
N ASN A 135 -11.96 -0.26 18.25
CA ASN A 135 -10.77 -1.03 18.64
C ASN A 135 -11.02 -2.55 18.61
N ASP A 136 -12.29 -2.96 18.57
CA ASP A 136 -12.70 -4.35 18.43
C ASP A 136 -12.87 -4.78 16.96
N ASP A 137 -12.62 -3.89 15.99
CA ASP A 137 -12.77 -4.19 14.56
C ASP A 137 -11.88 -5.36 14.15
N LYS A 138 -12.51 -6.40 13.57
CA LYS A 138 -11.82 -7.63 13.16
C LYS A 138 -11.60 -7.66 11.66
N LEU A 139 -10.45 -8.18 11.26
CA LEU A 139 -10.06 -8.29 9.86
C LEU A 139 -11.13 -9.05 9.07
N LEU A 140 -11.55 -10.23 9.55
CA LEU A 140 -12.55 -11.07 8.88
C LEU A 140 -13.99 -10.52 8.90
N SER A 141 -14.30 -9.51 9.73
CA SER A 141 -15.61 -8.84 9.70
C SER A 141 -15.69 -7.69 8.70
N ILE A 142 -14.54 -7.24 8.18
CA ILE A 142 -14.42 -6.04 7.35
C ILE A 142 -13.86 -6.39 5.97
N HIS A 143 -12.68 -7.02 5.92
CA HIS A 143 -11.99 -7.29 4.67
C HIS A 143 -12.77 -8.28 3.81
N ARG A 144 -13.09 -7.88 2.56
CA ARG A 144 -13.97 -8.59 1.62
C ARG A 144 -15.40 -8.84 2.13
N VAL A 145 -15.81 -8.12 3.18
CA VAL A 145 -17.16 -8.17 3.76
C VAL A 145 -17.83 -6.81 3.60
N TRP A 146 -17.16 -5.72 3.96
CA TRP A 146 -17.57 -4.37 3.60
C TRP A 146 -17.44 -4.18 2.08
N ASN A 147 -18.44 -3.56 1.48
CA ASN A 147 -18.54 -3.41 0.03
C ASN A 147 -18.73 -1.94 -0.36
N ALA A 148 -18.63 -1.63 -1.65
CA ALA A 148 -18.75 -0.26 -2.16
C ALA A 148 -20.12 0.37 -1.85
N ALA A 149 -21.18 -0.44 -1.78
CA ALA A 149 -22.53 0.01 -1.46
C ALA A 149 -22.73 0.36 0.03
N GLY A 150 -21.78 0.05 0.91
CA GLY A 150 -21.91 0.24 2.36
C GLY A 150 -22.97 -0.65 3.00
N THR A 151 -23.37 -1.73 2.33
CA THR A 151 -24.40 -2.67 2.81
C THR A 151 -23.82 -3.94 3.41
N GLY A 152 -22.51 -4.16 3.21
CA GLY A 152 -21.78 -5.32 3.67
C GLY A 152 -21.50 -5.29 5.18
N GLY A 153 -21.35 -6.48 5.77
CA GLY A 153 -21.05 -6.65 7.19
C GLY A 153 -22.08 -5.97 8.10
N ASP A 154 -21.57 -5.20 9.05
CA ASP A 154 -22.35 -4.43 10.02
C ASP A 154 -22.76 -3.03 9.53
N LYS A 155 -22.46 -2.68 8.27
CA LYS A 155 -22.87 -1.43 7.60
C LYS A 155 -22.30 -0.16 8.24
N ARG A 156 -21.25 -0.27 9.05
CA ARG A 156 -20.56 0.89 9.64
C ARG A 156 -19.57 1.56 8.70
N GLY A 157 -19.23 0.91 7.60
CA GLY A 157 -18.30 1.44 6.62
C GLY A 157 -18.50 0.83 5.24
N LYS A 158 -17.60 1.20 4.33
CA LYS A 158 -17.66 0.79 2.93
C LYS A 158 -16.26 0.61 2.37
N LEU A 159 -16.16 -0.18 1.31
CA LEU A 159 -14.96 -0.24 0.48
C LEU A 159 -14.92 1.02 -0.40
N LEU A 160 -13.79 1.72 -0.40
CA LEU A 160 -13.60 2.99 -1.10
C LEU A 160 -12.75 2.83 -2.36
N ALA A 161 -11.71 2.01 -2.28
CA ALA A 161 -10.84 1.79 -3.41
C ALA A 161 -10.17 0.42 -3.39
N THR A 162 -9.82 -0.05 -4.58
CA THR A 162 -8.91 -1.17 -4.78
C THR A 162 -7.80 -0.78 -5.74
N ARG A 163 -6.56 -1.15 -5.41
CA ARG A 163 -5.36 -0.84 -6.22
C ARG A 163 -4.46 -2.06 -6.34
N PRO A 164 -3.72 -2.24 -7.43
CA PRO A 164 -2.51 -3.05 -7.37
C PRO A 164 -1.54 -2.45 -6.35
N PHE A 165 -0.77 -3.28 -5.64
CA PHE A 165 0.28 -2.78 -4.76
C PHE A 165 1.39 -2.07 -5.55
N ASP A 166 1.74 -2.65 -6.69
CA ASP A 166 2.64 -2.06 -7.67
C ASP A 166 1.91 -1.00 -8.51
N ASP A 167 2.25 0.26 -8.29
CA ASP A 167 1.77 1.39 -9.11
C ASP A 167 2.45 1.49 -10.49
N GLN A 168 3.34 0.54 -10.79
CA GLN A 168 4.14 0.41 -12.00
C GLN A 168 5.27 1.44 -12.16
N GLN A 169 5.43 2.36 -11.22
CA GLN A 169 6.45 3.41 -11.23
C GLN A 169 7.49 3.20 -10.12
N CYS A 170 7.05 2.80 -8.94
CA CYS A 170 7.88 2.68 -7.74
C CYS A 170 8.97 1.62 -7.83
N TYR A 171 10.05 1.80 -7.07
CA TYR A 171 11.16 0.85 -7.03
C TYR A 171 12.03 1.08 -5.79
N GLU A 172 12.66 0.01 -5.29
CA GLU A 172 13.77 0.09 -4.36
C GLU A 172 15.10 0.27 -5.14
N ALA A 173 15.75 1.40 -4.92
CA ALA A 173 17.05 1.69 -5.54
C ALA A 173 18.13 0.72 -5.05
N ASP A 174 19.19 0.57 -5.85
CA ASP A 174 20.41 -0.18 -5.50
C ASP A 174 20.24 -1.66 -5.12
N ASN A 175 19.07 -2.26 -5.36
CA ASN A 175 18.85 -3.68 -5.09
C ASN A 175 19.38 -4.64 -6.17
N GLY A 176 20.01 -4.09 -7.22
CA GLY A 176 20.64 -4.84 -8.31
C GLY A 176 19.67 -5.41 -9.36
N GLY A 177 18.37 -5.39 -9.11
CA GLY A 177 17.31 -5.93 -9.96
C GLY A 177 17.13 -5.18 -11.29
N ALA A 178 16.78 -5.90 -12.35
CA ALA A 178 16.56 -5.30 -13.67
C ALA A 178 15.36 -4.35 -13.70
N ILE A 179 14.29 -4.67 -12.96
CA ILE A 179 13.08 -3.84 -12.86
C ILE A 179 13.41 -2.52 -12.17
N SER A 180 14.12 -2.56 -11.02
CA SER A 180 14.58 -1.36 -10.31
C SER A 180 15.40 -0.44 -11.23
N LYS A 181 16.38 -1.00 -11.96
CA LYS A 181 17.21 -0.23 -12.91
C LYS A 181 16.39 0.38 -14.04
N ALA A 182 15.43 -0.35 -14.60
CA ALA A 182 14.56 0.16 -15.66
C ALA A 182 13.67 1.30 -15.15
N ARG A 183 13.03 1.11 -14.00
CA ARG A 183 12.16 2.13 -13.37
C ARG A 183 12.95 3.35 -12.94
N ALA A 184 14.16 3.22 -12.39
CA ALA A 184 14.99 4.37 -12.04
C ALA A 184 15.38 5.24 -13.24
N LEU A 185 15.46 4.66 -14.44
CA LEU A 185 15.70 5.40 -15.69
C LEU A 185 14.43 6.08 -16.21
N GLU A 186 13.27 5.43 -16.07
CA GLU A 186 11.99 5.93 -16.56
C GLU A 186 11.33 6.95 -15.63
N PHE A 187 11.45 6.72 -14.32
CA PHE A 187 10.83 7.46 -13.22
C PHE A 187 11.90 7.97 -12.24
N PRO A 188 12.80 8.88 -12.67
CA PRO A 188 13.89 9.33 -11.82
C PRO A 188 13.38 10.07 -10.59
N THR A 189 14.09 9.93 -9.46
CA THR A 189 13.88 10.72 -8.24
C THR A 189 14.95 11.80 -8.11
N ILE A 190 14.66 12.87 -7.37
CA ILE A 190 15.61 13.99 -7.18
C ILE A 190 16.98 13.52 -6.66
N SER A 191 16.98 12.58 -5.70
CA SER A 191 18.19 12.07 -5.05
C SER A 191 18.77 10.82 -5.69
N GLY A 192 18.09 10.22 -6.68
CA GLY A 192 18.38 8.88 -7.18
C GLY A 192 18.03 7.76 -6.20
N ALA A 193 17.38 8.08 -5.07
CA ALA A 193 16.89 7.09 -4.11
C ALA A 193 15.67 6.33 -4.63
N SER A 194 15.21 5.36 -3.85
CA SER A 194 13.99 4.59 -4.08
C SER A 194 12.78 5.50 -4.30
N LEU A 195 11.93 5.14 -5.26
CA LEU A 195 10.62 5.74 -5.44
C LEU A 195 9.59 4.93 -4.65
N LYS A 196 8.88 5.57 -3.72
CA LYS A 196 7.82 4.93 -2.92
C LYS A 196 6.67 4.49 -3.83
N CYS A 197 6.06 3.36 -3.51
CA CYS A 197 4.80 2.97 -4.13
C CYS A 197 3.66 3.80 -3.57
N GLN A 198 2.61 3.97 -4.37
CA GLN A 198 1.55 4.90 -4.07
C GLN A 198 0.15 4.37 -4.38
N THR A 199 -0.78 4.68 -3.47
CA THR A 199 -2.22 4.50 -3.65
C THR A 199 -2.92 5.85 -3.50
N ASP A 200 -3.52 6.33 -4.59
CA ASP A 200 -4.35 7.52 -4.63
C ASP A 200 -5.83 7.15 -4.64
N PHE A 201 -6.62 7.83 -3.80
CA PHE A 201 -8.06 7.63 -3.73
C PHE A 201 -8.77 8.86 -3.15
N GLN A 202 -10.08 8.94 -3.39
CA GLN A 202 -10.90 10.07 -2.97
C GLN A 202 -11.49 9.87 -1.56
N ILE A 203 -11.35 10.87 -0.70
CA ILE A 203 -12.11 10.97 0.55
C ILE A 203 -13.59 11.13 0.21
N PRO A 204 -14.51 10.35 0.79
CA PRO A 204 -15.93 10.45 0.46
C PRO A 204 -16.48 11.88 0.55
N ASP A 205 -17.34 12.26 -0.40
CA ASP A 205 -17.99 13.58 -0.43
C ASP A 205 -18.89 13.86 0.78
N ASP A 206 -19.24 12.79 1.51
CA ASP A 206 -20.06 12.76 2.71
C ASP A 206 -19.27 12.43 3.98
N ALA A 207 -17.92 12.38 3.92
CA ALA A 207 -17.10 12.06 5.07
C ALA A 207 -17.31 13.07 6.22
N PRO A 208 -17.62 12.62 7.44
CA PRO A 208 -17.71 13.51 8.61
C PRO A 208 -16.34 13.97 9.07
N ALA A 209 -16.31 14.88 10.05
CA ALA A 209 -15.08 15.52 10.52
C ALA A 209 -14.01 14.53 11.02
N ASP A 210 -14.42 13.43 11.64
CA ASP A 210 -13.54 12.35 12.04
C ASP A 210 -13.82 11.13 11.16
N TYR A 211 -12.80 10.67 10.43
CA TYR A 211 -12.92 9.52 9.55
C TYR A 211 -11.69 8.62 9.67
N THR A 212 -11.90 7.31 9.57
CA THR A 212 -10.84 6.32 9.64
C THR A 212 -10.79 5.54 8.35
N PHE A 213 -9.56 5.32 7.86
CA PHE A 213 -9.29 4.39 6.79
C PHE A 213 -8.58 3.14 7.31
N TYR A 214 -8.97 1.99 6.75
CA TYR A 214 -8.24 0.73 6.90
C TYR A 214 -7.58 0.40 5.57
N TRP A 215 -6.25 0.46 5.56
CA TRP A 215 -5.42 0.00 4.46
C TRP A 215 -5.15 -1.49 4.66
N VAL A 216 -5.57 -2.31 3.71
CA VAL A 216 -5.37 -3.77 3.74
C VAL A 216 -4.70 -4.19 2.45
N TRP A 217 -3.61 -4.94 2.53
CA TRP A 217 -2.92 -5.47 1.37
C TRP A 217 -2.89 -6.99 1.39
N ASP A 218 -3.53 -7.59 0.40
CA ASP A 218 -3.46 -9.03 0.09
C ASP A 218 -2.27 -9.29 -0.84
N TRP A 219 -1.29 -10.06 -0.36
CA TRP A 219 -0.14 -10.50 -1.14
C TRP A 219 -0.06 -12.03 -1.20
N PRO A 220 -0.85 -12.67 -2.08
CA PRO A 220 -0.95 -14.11 -2.11
C PRO A 220 0.30 -14.77 -2.70
N GLN A 221 0.63 -15.94 -2.16
CA GLN A 221 1.50 -16.91 -2.80
C GLN A 221 0.65 -17.83 -3.68
N LEU A 222 1.07 -18.04 -4.92
CA LEU A 222 0.31 -18.76 -5.95
C LEU A 222 1.01 -20.05 -6.37
N ASN A 223 0.20 -21.06 -6.67
CA ASN A 223 0.61 -22.21 -7.47
C ASN A 223 0.80 -21.79 -8.94
N LEU A 224 1.42 -22.67 -9.74
CA LEU A 224 1.59 -22.45 -11.18
C LEU A 224 0.27 -22.30 -11.95
N ASP A 225 -0.83 -22.83 -11.42
CA ASP A 225 -2.18 -22.71 -11.98
C ASP A 225 -2.93 -21.45 -11.51
N GLY A 226 -2.28 -20.60 -10.71
CA GLY A 226 -2.85 -19.36 -10.16
C GLY A 226 -3.68 -19.54 -8.89
N THR A 227 -3.83 -20.76 -8.36
CA THR A 227 -4.53 -20.97 -7.09
C THR A 227 -3.70 -20.46 -5.90
N ILE A 228 -4.38 -19.89 -4.89
CA ILE A 228 -3.71 -19.34 -3.69
C ILE A 228 -3.25 -20.49 -2.79
N ILE A 229 -1.97 -20.52 -2.47
CA ILE A 229 -1.35 -21.41 -1.49
C ILE A 229 -1.55 -20.83 -0.08
N ASN A 230 -1.11 -19.60 0.11
CA ASN A 230 -1.21 -18.82 1.34
C ASN A 230 -1.40 -17.36 0.94
N ASN A 231 -2.01 -16.55 1.81
CA ASN A 231 -2.12 -15.11 1.61
C ASN A 231 -1.50 -14.36 2.78
N GLU A 232 -0.46 -13.59 2.49
CA GLU A 232 0.08 -12.60 3.42
C GLU A 232 -0.81 -11.38 3.40
N ILE A 233 -1.34 -11.02 4.57
CA ILE A 233 -2.23 -9.87 4.71
C ILE A 233 -1.57 -8.85 5.63
N TYR A 234 -1.33 -7.67 5.10
CA TYR A 234 -0.82 -6.52 5.84
C TYR A 234 -1.96 -5.54 6.07
N THR A 235 -1.95 -4.89 7.23
CA THR A 235 -3.03 -4.00 7.60
C THR A 235 -2.49 -2.78 8.34
N GLN A 236 -3.12 -1.63 8.13
CA GLN A 236 -2.82 -0.42 8.87
C GLN A 236 -4.06 0.44 9.04
N CYS A 237 -4.19 1.03 10.23
CA CYS A 237 -5.27 1.94 10.56
C CYS A 237 -4.76 3.38 10.64
N LEU A 238 -5.43 4.28 9.93
CA LEU A 238 -5.09 5.69 9.87
C LEU A 238 -6.35 6.55 9.99
N ASP A 239 -6.23 7.65 10.71
CA ASP A 239 -7.29 8.63 10.87
C ASP A 239 -7.06 9.81 9.92
N VAL A 240 -8.14 10.47 9.54
CA VAL A 240 -8.11 11.77 8.87
C VAL A 240 -9.08 12.72 9.54
N LYS A 241 -8.69 14.00 9.59
CA LYS A 241 -9.59 15.10 9.95
C LYS A 241 -10.13 15.70 8.67
N VAL A 242 -11.45 15.71 8.51
CA VAL A 242 -12.10 16.23 7.32
C VAL A 242 -12.76 17.56 7.63
N SER A 243 -12.47 18.58 6.83
CA SER A 243 -13.09 19.90 6.99
C SER A 243 -13.50 20.50 5.66
N GLY A 244 -14.70 21.06 5.61
CA GLY A 244 -15.24 21.66 4.40
C GLY A 244 -15.36 20.68 3.22
N LYS A 245 -15.60 21.25 2.04
CA LYS A 245 -15.65 20.53 0.76
C LYS A 245 -14.55 21.04 -0.15
N THR A 246 -13.84 20.13 -0.82
CA THR A 246 -12.85 20.52 -1.80
C THR A 246 -13.52 21.30 -2.94
N LYS A 247 -12.79 22.25 -3.52
CA LYS A 247 -13.14 22.88 -4.79
C LYS A 247 -12.43 22.21 -5.98
N LEU A 248 -11.42 21.39 -5.71
CA LEU A 248 -10.66 20.64 -6.70
C LEU A 248 -11.27 19.25 -6.83
N LEU A 249 -12.06 19.02 -7.87
CA LEU A 249 -12.65 17.71 -8.13
C LEU A 249 -11.63 16.79 -8.80
N ALA A 250 -11.74 15.48 -8.56
CA ALA A 250 -10.83 14.47 -9.15
C ALA A 250 -10.66 14.63 -10.68
N LYS A 251 -11.75 14.85 -11.41
CA LYS A 251 -11.74 15.07 -12.87
C LYS A 251 -10.91 16.28 -13.34
N ASP A 252 -10.71 17.25 -12.45
CA ASP A 252 -10.01 18.52 -12.71
C ASP A 252 -8.51 18.42 -12.39
N ILE A 253 -8.09 17.34 -11.71
CA ILE A 253 -6.67 17.03 -11.51
C ILE A 253 -6.10 16.53 -12.85
N LYS A 254 -5.01 17.16 -13.29
CA LYS A 254 -4.27 16.81 -14.50
C LYS A 254 -2.84 16.50 -14.09
N VAL A 255 -2.52 15.22 -13.96
CA VAL A 255 -1.16 14.79 -13.63
C VAL A 255 -0.23 15.17 -14.78
N GLU A 256 0.57 16.20 -14.56
CA GLU A 256 1.57 16.65 -15.52
C GLU A 256 2.84 15.82 -15.38
N LYS A 257 3.48 15.46 -16.49
CA LYS A 257 4.74 14.71 -16.46
C LYS A 257 5.80 15.54 -15.71
N PRO A 258 6.32 15.06 -14.57
CA PRO A 258 7.30 15.82 -13.81
C PRO A 258 8.73 15.56 -14.33
N ALA A 259 9.67 16.37 -13.88
CA ALA A 259 11.10 16.06 -14.04
C ALA A 259 11.55 14.92 -13.13
N PHE A 260 10.92 14.80 -11.94
CA PHE A 260 11.19 13.77 -10.94
C PHE A 260 9.87 13.25 -10.35
N TYR A 261 9.81 11.96 -10.06
CA TYR A 261 8.57 11.27 -9.74
C TYR A 261 8.31 11.09 -8.23
N ASP A 262 9.21 11.54 -7.36
CA ASP A 262 9.06 11.40 -5.89
C ASP A 262 7.86 12.15 -5.31
N SER A 263 7.32 13.13 -6.05
CA SER A 263 6.28 14.04 -5.58
C SER A 263 5.15 14.22 -6.60
N ILE A 264 4.69 13.14 -7.24
CA ILE A 264 3.59 13.17 -8.22
C ILE A 264 2.53 12.09 -7.94
N ALA A 265 1.27 12.40 -8.26
CA ALA A 265 0.15 11.47 -8.24
C ALA A 265 0.22 10.41 -9.36
N ILE A 266 -0.47 9.28 -9.18
CA ILE A 266 -0.64 8.22 -10.17
C ILE A 266 -1.91 8.52 -10.98
N ALA A 267 -1.72 8.92 -12.25
CA ALA A 267 -2.78 9.43 -13.11
C ALA A 267 -3.98 8.47 -13.23
N GLU A 268 -3.71 7.17 -13.34
CA GLU A 268 -4.72 6.12 -13.48
C GLU A 268 -5.62 5.97 -12.25
N GLN A 269 -5.15 6.42 -11.09
CA GLN A 269 -5.82 6.22 -9.80
C GLN A 269 -6.73 7.39 -9.39
N ILE A 270 -6.63 8.54 -10.08
CA ILE A 270 -7.32 9.77 -9.71
C ILE A 270 -8.84 9.66 -9.80
N THR A 271 -9.36 9.10 -10.91
CA THR A 271 -10.80 9.09 -11.19
C THR A 271 -11.45 7.73 -11.00
N GLU A 272 -10.68 6.66 -11.05
CA GLU A 272 -11.19 5.29 -10.96
C GLU A 272 -11.07 4.76 -9.53
N ALA A 273 -12.21 4.50 -8.90
CA ALA A 273 -12.24 3.98 -7.53
C ALA A 273 -11.75 2.54 -7.45
N PHE A 274 -11.98 1.70 -8.46
CA PHE A 274 -11.65 0.28 -8.41
C PHE A 274 -10.81 -0.11 -9.62
N LEU A 275 -9.50 -0.32 -9.41
CA LEU A 275 -8.57 -0.77 -10.46
C LEU A 275 -8.36 -2.28 -10.44
N VAL A 276 -8.84 -2.95 -9.40
CA VAL A 276 -8.86 -4.41 -9.28
C VAL A 276 -10.25 -4.80 -8.82
N ASP A 277 -10.84 -5.84 -9.41
CA ASP A 277 -12.16 -6.29 -9.00
C ASP A 277 -12.13 -6.70 -7.51
N PRO A 278 -13.03 -6.13 -6.67
CA PRO A 278 -13.02 -6.30 -5.23
C PRO A 278 -13.38 -7.71 -4.76
#